data_AF-A0A9P0M407-F1
#
_entry.id   AF-A0A9P0M407-F1
#
_cell.length_a   1.000
_cell.length_b   1.000
_cell.length_c   1.000
_cell.angle_alpha   90.00
_cell.angle_beta   90.00
_cell.angle_gamma   90.00
#
_symmetry.space_group_name_H-M   'P 1'
#
loop_
_entity.id
_entity.type
_entity.pdbx_description
1 polymer ?
#
loop_
_entity_poly.entity_id
_entity_poly.type
_entity_poly.pdbx_seq_one_letter_code
_entity_poly.pdbx_strand_id
1 'polypeptide(L)' 'MALVNADYEFIFVDVGKNGRLSDGGVIESTKFYHKLIHDYHEREMFRKMHLPDSGKV' A
#
# COMPACT_ATOMS: atom_id res chain seq x y z
N MET A 1 6.86 -5.66 -11.79
CA MET A 1 6.14 -6.23 -10.63
C MET A 1 6.60 -7.65 -10.35
N ALA A 2 6.72 -8.06 -9.09
CA ALA A 2 7.10 -9.43 -8.72
C ALA A 2 6.17 -9.99 -7.64
N LEU A 3 5.80 -11.26 -7.77
CA LEU A 3 5.08 -12.04 -6.76
C LEU A 3 6.09 -12.91 -6.01
N VAL A 4 6.14 -12.74 -4.70
CA VAL A 4 7.03 -13.48 -3.79
C VAL A 4 6.22 -14.26 -2.75
N ASN A 5 6.74 -15.40 -2.32
CA ASN A 5 6.18 -16.13 -1.18
C ASN A 5 6.63 -15.50 0.16
N ALA A 6 6.14 -16.06 1.27
CA ALA A 6 6.50 -15.60 2.62
C ALA A 6 7.99 -15.79 2.96
N ASP A 7 8.67 -16.68 2.22
CA ASP A 7 10.10 -16.96 2.35
C ASP A 7 10.96 -16.09 1.42
N TYR A 8 10.37 -15.03 0.83
CA TYR A 8 11.02 -14.10 -0.09
C TYR A 8 11.51 -14.72 -1.41
N GLU A 9 11.00 -15.88 -1.80
CA GLU A 9 11.30 -16.52 -3.06
C GLU A 9 10.40 -15.98 -4.17
N PHE A 10 10.98 -15.67 -5.32
CA PHE A 10 10.22 -15.19 -6.48
C PHE A 10 9.43 -16.34 -7.11
N ILE A 11 8.11 -16.25 -7.03
CA ILE A 11 7.20 -17.20 -7.71
C ILE A 11 7.01 -16.76 -9.17
N PHE A 12 6.90 -15.45 -9.41
CA PHE A 12 6.72 -14.88 -10.73
C PHE A 12 7.26 -13.45 -10.78
N VAL A 13 7.95 -13.10 -11.86
CA VAL A 13 8.47 -11.76 -12.08
C VAL A 13 7.99 -11.27 -13.44
N ASP A 14 7.15 -10.25 -13.42
CA ASP A 14 6.80 -9.49 -14.63
C ASP A 14 7.86 -8.41 -14.86
N VAL A 15 8.73 -8.67 -15.83
CA VAL A 15 9.72 -7.73 -16.36
C VAL A 15 9.10 -6.95 -17.52
N GLY A 16 8.09 -6.13 -17.21
CA GLY A 16 7.36 -5.34 -18.20
C GLY A 16 8.27 -4.50 -19.11
N LYS A 17 7.92 -4.43 -20.40
CA LYS A 17 8.61 -3.65 -21.44
C LYS A 17 8.45 -2.14 -21.16
N ASN A 18 9.55 -1.47 -20.84
CA ASN A 18 9.74 0.00 -20.91
C ASN A 18 8.62 0.89 -20.30
N GLY A 19 8.74 1.17 -19.00
CA GLY A 19 8.82 2.55 -18.46
C GLY A 19 7.65 3.54 -18.57
N ARG A 20 6.47 3.18 -19.10
CA ARG A 20 5.36 4.15 -19.28
C ARG A 20 4.29 4.12 -18.20
N LEU A 21 4.11 3.00 -17.51
CA LEU A 21 3.16 2.87 -16.40
C LEU A 21 3.92 2.31 -15.20
N SER A 22 4.01 3.11 -14.13
CA SER A 22 4.62 2.67 -12.87
C SER A 22 3.78 1.55 -12.26
N ASP A 23 4.45 0.53 -11.70
CA ASP A 23 3.79 -0.53 -10.91
C ASP A 23 2.91 0.09 -9.81
N GLY A 24 3.33 1.23 -9.23
CA GLY A 24 2.55 2.00 -8.27
C GLY A 24 1.23 2.54 -8.84
N GLY A 25 1.26 3.14 -10.04
CA GLY A 25 0.06 3.67 -10.69
C GLY A 25 -0.93 2.58 -11.11
N VAL A 26 -0.41 1.41 -11.50
CA VAL A 26 -1.27 0.24 -11.78
C VAL A 26 -1.97 -0.23 -10.51
N ILE A 27 -1.23 -0.38 -9.40
CA ILE A 27 -1.80 -0.78 -8.11
C ILE A 27 -2.83 0.26 -7.64
N GLU A 28 -2.51 1.56 -7.74
CA GLU A 28 -3.39 2.67 -7.36
C GLU A 28 -4.75 2.63 -8.08
N SER A 29 -4.78 2.16 -9.32
CA SER A 29 -6.01 2.01 -10.11
C SER A 29 -6.87 0.80 -9.72
N THR A 30 -6.39 -0.06 -8.82
CA THR A 30 -7.11 -1.28 -8.42
C THR A 30 -8.07 -1.05 -7.25
N LYS A 31 -9.18 -1.79 -7.23
CA LYS A 31 -10.09 -1.84 -6.07
C LYS A 31 -9.38 -2.33 -4.79
N PHE A 32 -8.33 -3.13 -4.93
CA PHE A 32 -7.54 -3.61 -3.80
C PHE A 32 -6.85 -2.44 -3.10
N TYR A 33 -6.17 -1.58 -3.86
CA TYR A 33 -5.52 -0.39 -3.31
C TYR A 33 -6.51 0.54 -2.61
N HIS A 34 -7.66 0.83 -3.23
CA HIS A 34 -8.67 1.69 -2.59
C HIS A 34 -9.16 1.15 -1.25
N LYS A 35 -9.38 -0.17 -1.14
CA LYS A 35 -9.76 -0.82 0.12
C LYS A 35 -8.63 -0.74 1.15
N LEU A 36 -7.39 -1.02 0.72
CA LEU A 36 -6.22 -0.95 1.59
C LEU A 36 -6.04 0.47 2.18
N ILE A 37 -6.20 1.50 1.36
CA ILE A 37 -6.09 2.90 1.81
C ILE A 37 -7.25 3.29 2.71
N HIS A 38 -8.48 2.86 2.40
CA HIS A 38 -9.65 3.10 3.26
C HIS A 38 -9.43 2.52 4.67
N ASP A 39 -9.06 1.26 4.76
CA ASP A 39 -8.78 0.59 6.04
C ASP A 39 -7.64 1.27 6.79
N TYR A 40 -6.60 1.72 6.09
CA TYR A 40 -5.51 2.50 6.69
C TYR A 40 -6.01 3.85 7.23
N HIS A 41 -6.84 4.58 6.47
CA HIS A 41 -7.38 5.87 6.89
C HIS A 41 -8.28 5.73 8.11
N GLU A 42 -9.19 4.74 8.15
CA GLU A 42 -10.04 4.50 9.32
C GLU A 42 -9.21 4.21 10.57
N ARG A 43 -8.17 3.37 10.45
CA ARG A 43 -7.25 3.06 11.55
C ARG A 43 -6.47 4.27 12.03
N GLU A 44 -5.97 5.10 11.13
CA GLU A 44 -5.24 6.32 11.48
C GLU A 44 -6.15 7.38 12.11
N MET A 45 -7.40 7.53 11.64
CA MET A 45 -8.38 8.41 12.26
C MET A 45 -8.74 7.94 13.66
N PHE A 46 -9.01 6.64 13.83
CA PHE A 46 -9.25 6.06 15.14
C PHE A 46 -8.06 6.29 16.08
N ARG A 47 -6.83 6.06 15.60
CA ARG A 47 -5.61 6.31 16.36
C ARG A 47 -5.49 7.77 16.78
N LYS A 48 -5.69 8.73 15.86
CA LYS A 48 -5.58 10.17 16.17
C LYS A 48 -6.66 10.67 17.12
N MET A 49 -7.88 10.14 17.06
CA MET A 49 -8.97 10.53 17.97
C MET A 49 -8.79 10.00 19.40
N HIS A 50 -8.06 8.89 19.57
CA HIS A 50 -7.92 8.22 20.87
C HIS A 50 -6.52 8.34 21.48
N LEU A 51 -5.59 9.01 20.80
CA LEU A 51 -4.38 9.48 21.43
C LEU A 51 -4.70 10.77 22.20
N PRO A 52 -4.34 10.89 23.49
CA PRO A 52 -4.39 12.18 24.15
C PRO A 52 -3.52 13.14 23.33
N ASP A 53 -3.98 14.37 23.14
CA ASP A 53 -3.18 15.45 22.56
C ASP A 53 -1.96 15.66 23.47
N SER A 54 -0.92 14.84 23.26
CA SER A 54 0.39 15.05 23.85
C SER A 54 0.95 16.26 23.13
N GLY A 55 0.69 17.40 23.77
CA GLY A 55 0.87 18.72 23.24
C GLY A 55 2.24 18.96 22.64
N LYS A 56 2.20 19.84 21.64
CA LYS A 56 3.25 20.76 21.21
C LYS A 56 4.34 20.94 22.27
N VAL A 57 5.56 20.50 21.97
CA VAL A 57 6.80 21.23 22.27
C VAL A 57 7.78 20.93 21.15
#